data_AF-A0ABC8JRE4-F1
#
_entry.id   AF-A0ABC8JRE4-F1
#
_cell.length_a   1.000
_cell.length_b   1.000
_cell.length_c   1.000
_cell.angle_alpha   90.00
_cell.angle_beta   90.00
_cell.angle_gamma   90.00
#
_symmetry.space_group_name_H-M   'P 1'
#
loop_
_entity.id
_entity.type
_entity.pdbx_description
1 polymer ?
#
loop_
_entity_poly.entity_id
_entity_poly.type
_entity_poly.pdbx_seq_one_letter_code
_entity_poly.pdbx_strand_id
1 'polypeptide(L)'
;GEKYVKNVFSLANTIAPSVIFVDEVDRMLGRREDPGEHEAMHKMKNEFMVNWDVIRRLPRRFMVNLPDAMNRSKILSVILSKEQIAPDVDLEAIANMRDGYSGSDLK
;
A
#
# COMPACT_ATOMS: atom_id res chain seq x y z
N GLY A 1 -7.07 -14.56 14.96
CA GLY A 1 -7.33 -13.92 13.65
C GLY A 1 -8.79 -13.56 13.49
N GLU A 2 -9.66 -14.57 13.34
CA GLU A 2 -11.08 -14.41 12.99
C GLU A 2 -11.88 -13.36 13.81
N LYS A 3 -11.79 -13.42 15.15
CA LYS A 3 -12.50 -12.47 16.03
C LYS A 3 -12.09 -11.01 15.79
N TYR A 4 -10.83 -10.77 15.45
CA TYR A 4 -10.34 -9.42 15.17
C TYR A 4 -10.94 -8.87 13.87
N VAL A 5 -11.03 -9.70 12.83
CA VAL A 5 -11.64 -9.32 11.55
C VAL A 5 -13.11 -8.92 11.75
N LYS A 6 -13.91 -9.76 12.43
CA LYS A 6 -15.31 -9.46 12.76
C LYS A 6 -15.47 -8.14 13.52
N ASN A 7 -14.63 -7.93 14.53
CA ASN A 7 -14.69 -6.72 15.36
C ASN A 7 -14.34 -5.45 14.56
N VAL A 8 -13.35 -5.50 13.66
CA VAL A 8 -12.97 -4.35 12.82
C VAL A 8 -14.13 -3.95 11.91
N PHE A 9 -14.75 -4.91 11.21
CA PHE A 9 -15.87 -4.61 10.31
C PHE A 9 -17.13 -4.17 11.07
N SER A 10 -17.42 -4.77 12.23
CA SER A 10 -18.53 -4.34 13.10
C SER A 10 -18.34 -2.92 13.63
N LEU A 11 -17.12 -2.58 14.06
CA LEU A 11 -16.79 -1.23 14.50
C LEU A 11 -16.92 -0.22 13.35
N ALA A 12 -16.35 -0.53 12.18
CA ALA A 12 -16.43 0.31 10.98
C ALA A 12 -17.89 0.63 10.59
N ASN A 13 -18.78 -0.37 10.66
CA ASN A 13 -20.20 -0.17 10.41
C ASN A 13 -20.88 0.70 11.48
N THR A 14 -20.47 0.55 12.74
CA THR A 14 -21.03 1.31 13.87
C THR A 14 -20.66 2.80 13.79
N ILE A 15 -19.44 3.12 13.34
CA ILE A 15 -18.91 4.49 13.28
C ILE A 15 -19.02 5.12 11.89
N ALA A 16 -19.87 4.58 11.01
CA ALA A 16 -19.98 5.05 9.64
C ALA A 16 -20.24 6.57 9.56
N PRO A 17 -19.58 7.31 8.64
CA PRO A 17 -18.70 6.84 7.57
C PRO A 17 -17.26 6.53 8.04
N SER A 18 -16.69 5.40 7.59
CA SER A 18 -15.33 4.96 7.94
C SER A 18 -14.52 4.49 6.75
N VAL A 19 -13.19 4.62 6.80
CA VAL A 19 -12.25 4.08 5.80
C VAL A 19 -11.40 2.98 6.43
N ILE A 20 -11.38 1.79 5.80
CA ILE A 20 -10.50 0.67 6.18
C ILE A 20 -9.33 0.64 5.20
N PHE A 21 -8.11 0.82 5.71
CA PHE A 21 -6.88 0.63 4.93
C PHE A 21 -6.35 -0.78 5.17
N VAL A 22 -6.06 -1.49 4.08
CA VAL A 22 -5.48 -2.84 4.13
C VAL A 22 -4.22 -2.82 3.31
N ASP A 23 -3.08 -2.98 3.99
CA ASP A 23 -1.77 -3.02 3.37
C ASP A 23 -1.39 -4.47 3.02
N GLU A 24 -0.52 -4.64 2.00
CA GLU A 24 0.02 -5.94 1.59
C GLU A 24 -1.05 -7.04 1.47
N VAL A 25 -2.17 -6.70 0.83
CA VAL A 25 -3.34 -7.60 0.65
C VAL A 25 -2.95 -8.94 0.02
N ASP A 26 -1.88 -8.98 -0.77
CA ASP A 26 -1.33 -10.16 -1.41
C ASP A 26 -0.64 -11.11 -0.42
N ARG A 27 0.01 -10.61 0.65
CA ARG A 27 0.49 -11.47 1.74
C ARG A 27 -0.66 -12.09 2.51
N MET A 28 -1.74 -11.32 2.70
CA MET A 28 -2.91 -11.79 3.42
C MET A 28 -3.84 -12.65 2.56
N LEU A 29 -3.91 -12.47 1.24
CA LEU A 29 -4.84 -13.16 0.33
C LEU A 29 -4.14 -13.99 -0.74
N GLY A 30 -2.85 -14.30 -0.54
CA GLY A 30 -2.04 -15.13 -1.42
C GLY A 30 -2.64 -16.52 -1.68
N ARG A 31 -2.10 -17.22 -2.69
CA ARG A 31 -2.63 -18.50 -3.22
C ARG A 31 -2.98 -19.47 -2.08
N ARG A 32 -4.18 -20.05 -2.16
CA ARG A 32 -4.78 -20.94 -1.14
C ARG A 32 -4.12 -22.32 -1.03
N GLU A 33 -3.09 -22.58 -1.83
CA GLU A 33 -2.52 -23.92 -2.06
C GLU A 33 -1.09 -24.02 -1.55
N ASP A 34 -0.74 -23.32 -0.47
CA ASP A 34 0.55 -23.57 0.21
C ASP A 34 0.34 -24.68 1.26
N PRO A 35 0.87 -25.90 1.05
CA PRO A 35 0.71 -27.00 2.00
C PRO A 35 1.38 -26.73 3.36
N GLY A 36 2.17 -25.65 3.49
CA GLY A 36 2.73 -25.17 4.75
C GLY A 36 1.88 -24.10 5.46
N GLU A 37 0.74 -23.69 4.91
CA GLU A 37 -0.08 -22.62 5.48
C GLU A 37 -0.79 -23.08 6.77
N HIS A 38 -0.63 -22.29 7.83
CA HIS A 38 -1.21 -22.59 9.14
C HIS A 38 -2.75 -22.44 9.10
N GLU A 39 -3.50 -23.41 9.65
CA GLU A 39 -4.97 -23.44 9.65
C GLU A 39 -5.61 -22.13 10.15
N ALA A 40 -4.96 -21.45 11.11
CA ALA A 40 -5.44 -20.17 11.63
C ALA A 40 -5.43 -19.04 10.57
N MET A 41 -4.48 -19.07 9.63
CA MET A 41 -4.40 -18.12 8.52
C MET A 41 -5.55 -18.36 7.54
N HIS A 42 -5.83 -19.62 7.19
CA HIS A 42 -6.98 -19.98 6.35
C HIS A 42 -8.31 -19.50 6.95
N LYS A 43 -8.53 -19.70 8.25
CA LYS A 43 -9.74 -19.20 8.93
C LYS A 43 -9.83 -17.68 8.89
N MET A 44 -8.71 -16.97 9.07
CA MET A 44 -8.66 -15.51 8.99
C MET A 44 -8.94 -15.00 7.57
N LYS A 45 -8.34 -15.61 6.54
CA LYS A 45 -8.59 -15.30 5.12
C LYS A 45 -10.07 -15.46 4.76
N ASN A 46 -10.68 -16.58 5.16
CA ASN A 46 -12.08 -16.86 4.89
C ASN A 46 -12.99 -15.81 5.52
N GLU A 47 -12.77 -15.50 6.81
CA GLU A 47 -13.57 -14.51 7.51
C GLU A 47 -13.43 -13.12 6.88
N PHE A 48 -12.21 -12.73 6.50
CA PHE A 48 -11.98 -11.46 5.83
C PHE A 48 -12.73 -11.40 4.50
N MET A 49 -12.66 -12.45 3.68
CA MET A 49 -13.36 -12.49 2.40
C MET A 49 -14.88 -12.41 2.55
N VAL A 50 -15.46 -13.07 3.56
CA VAL A 50 -16.91 -13.00 3.84
C VAL A 50 -17.33 -11.57 4.17
N ASN A 51 -16.64 -10.90 5.11
CA ASN A 51 -16.97 -9.52 5.47
C ASN A 51 -16.66 -8.52 4.35
N TRP A 52 -15.59 -8.78 3.59
CA TRP A 52 -15.22 -7.97 2.43
C TRP A 52 -16.27 -8.09 1.32
N ASP A 53 -16.82 -9.28 1.06
CA ASP A 53 -17.90 -9.52 0.10
C ASP A 53 -19.18 -8.77 0.46
N VAL A 54 -19.50 -8.67 1.75
CA VAL A 54 -20.62 -7.85 2.25
C VAL A 54 -20.40 -6.35 1.93
N ILE A 55 -19.14 -5.92 1.81
CA ILE A 55 -18.74 -4.54 1.47
C ILE A 55 -18.44 -4.39 -0.03
N ARG A 56 -18.39 -5.48 -0.83
CA ARG A 56 -17.96 -5.42 -2.23
C ARG A 56 -18.97 -4.67 -3.09
N ARG A 57 -18.57 -3.46 -3.48
CA ARG A 57 -17.87 -3.27 -4.76
C ARG A 57 -16.70 -2.31 -4.51
N LEU A 58 -15.47 -2.72 -4.82
CA LEU A 58 -14.37 -1.79 -5.07
C LEU A 58 -14.32 -1.56 -6.59
N PRO A 59 -15.15 -0.66 -7.14
CA PRO A 59 -15.26 -0.48 -8.59
C PRO A 59 -14.00 0.15 -9.19
N ARG A 60 -13.13 0.74 -8.38
CA ARG A 60 -11.96 1.49 -8.85
C ARG A 60 -10.69 0.75 -8.48
N ARG A 61 -9.90 0.42 -9.50
CA ARG A 61 -8.52 0.00 -9.37
C ARG A 61 -7.64 1.13 -9.89
N PHE A 62 -6.69 1.57 -9.09
CA PHE A 62 -5.70 2.56 -9.49
C PHE A 62 -4.33 1.88 -9.48
N MET A 63 -3.74 1.77 -10.66
CA MET A 63 -2.38 1.25 -10.79
C MET A 63 -1.41 2.40 -10.58
N VAL A 64 -0.49 2.23 -9.63
CA VAL A 64 0.59 3.18 -9.39
C VAL A 64 1.83 2.62 -10.04
N ASN A 65 2.32 3.31 -11.08
CA ASN A 65 3.54 2.93 -11.78
C ASN A 65 4.76 3.58 -11.10
N LEU A 66 5.96 3.12 -11.49
CA LEU A 66 7.19 3.79 -11.13
C LEU A 66 7.16 5.26 -11.61
N PRO A 67 7.70 6.20 -10.82
CA PRO A 67 7.72 7.62 -11.21
C PRO A 67 8.64 7.85 -12.40
N ASP A 68 8.20 8.70 -13.34
CA ASP A 68 9.06 9.25 -14.39
C ASP A 68 10.09 10.26 -13.82
N ALA A 69 11.02 10.72 -14.65
CA ALA A 69 12.09 11.64 -14.23
C ALA A 69 11.53 12.93 -13.59
N MET A 70 10.44 13.48 -14.13
CA MET A 70 9.82 14.69 -13.59
C MET A 70 9.25 14.45 -12.17
N ASN A 71 8.56 13.33 -11.97
CA ASN A 71 8.00 12.97 -10.66
C ASN A 71 9.09 12.55 -9.67
N ARG A 72 10.17 11.91 -10.13
CA ARG A 72 11.35 11.63 -9.30
C ARG A 72 12.02 12.91 -8.79
N SER A 73 12.16 13.94 -9.64
CA SER A 73 12.70 15.24 -9.22
C SER A 73 11.81 15.90 -8.14
N LYS A 74 10.48 15.83 -8.28
CA LYS A 74 9.54 16.30 -7.25
C LYS A 74 9.62 15.49 -5.96
N ILE A 75 9.80 14.17 -6.04
CA ILE A 75 9.99 13.34 -4.85
C ILE A 75 11.28 13.74 -4.13
N LEU A 76 12.38 13.91 -4.87
CA LEU A 76 13.66 14.37 -4.33
C LEU A 76 13.54 15.74 -3.67
N SER A 77 12.82 16.69 -4.27
CA SER A 77 12.63 18.02 -3.68
C SER A 77 11.84 17.97 -2.38
N VAL A 78 10.86 17.07 -2.26
CA VAL A 78 10.12 16.84 -1.01
C VAL A 78 11.00 16.17 0.04
N ILE A 79 11.75 15.13 -0.32
CA ILE A 79 12.66 14.40 0.58
C ILE A 79 13.72 15.35 1.15
N LEU A 80 14.32 16.17 0.29
CA LEU A 80 15.40 17.10 0.65
C LEU A 80 14.89 18.46 1.15
N SER A 81 13.58 18.65 1.28
CA SER A 81 12.97 19.95 1.62
C SER A 81 13.44 20.56 2.95
N LYS A 82 14.02 19.75 3.84
CA LYS A 82 14.52 20.18 5.16
C LYS A 82 16.06 20.26 5.23
N GLU A 83 16.74 19.91 4.15
CA GLU A 83 18.20 19.87 4.10
C GLU A 83 18.77 21.15 3.49
N GLN A 84 20.01 21.49 3.85
CA GLN A 84 20.74 22.57 3.19
C GLN A 84 21.34 22.05 1.89
N ILE A 85 20.67 22.32 0.78
CA ILE A 85 21.12 21.93 -0.56
C ILE A 85 22.08 23.00 -1.09
N ALA A 86 23.25 22.59 -1.57
CA ALA A 86 24.20 23.51 -2.19
C ALA A 86 23.62 24.08 -3.51
N PRO A 87 23.93 25.34 -3.88
CA PRO A 87 23.32 26.00 -5.05
C PRO A 87 23.60 25.32 -6.40
N ASP A 88 24.62 24.48 -6.47
CA ASP A 88 25.08 23.75 -7.65
C ASP A 88 24.46 22.35 -7.78
N VAL A 89 23.60 21.94 -6.84
CA VAL A 89 22.93 20.64 -6.90
C VAL A 89 21.76 20.69 -7.90
N ASP A 90 21.89 19.90 -8.96
CA ASP A 90 20.85 19.72 -9.97
C ASP A 90 20.01 18.44 -9.70
N LEU A 91 18.82 18.64 -9.13
CA LEU A 91 17.89 17.55 -8.84
C LEU A 91 17.29 16.91 -10.10
N GLU A 92 17.23 17.64 -11.22
CA GLU A 92 16.73 17.11 -12.48
C GLU A 92 17.76 16.15 -13.10
N ALA A 93 19.04 16.52 -13.08
CA ALA A 93 20.13 15.62 -13.46
C ALA A 93 20.14 14.35 -12.61
N ILE A 94 20.01 14.48 -11.29
CA ILE A 94 19.95 13.32 -10.38
C ILE A 94 18.72 12.45 -10.69
N ALA A 95 17.55 13.04 -10.90
CA ALA A 95 16.33 12.29 -11.22
C ALA A 95 16.43 11.52 -12.55
N ASN A 96 17.11 12.08 -13.55
CA ASN A 96 17.36 11.42 -14.83
C ASN A 96 18.29 10.21 -14.70
N MET A 97 19.29 10.28 -13.82
CA MET A 97 20.22 9.17 -13.57
C MET A 97 19.58 8.00 -12.78
N ARG A 98 18.45 8.24 -12.11
CA ARG A 98 17.76 7.28 -11.22
C ARG A 98 16.56 6.62 -11.90
N ASP A 99 16.72 6.20 -13.15
CA ASP A 99 15.62 5.55 -13.85
C ASP A 99 15.23 4.20 -13.23
N GLY A 100 13.92 3.95 -13.16
CA GLY A 100 13.34 2.78 -12.51
C GLY A 100 13.26 2.83 -10.97
N TYR A 101 13.71 3.91 -10.33
CA TYR A 101 13.68 4.03 -8.87
C TYR A 101 12.27 4.37 -8.38
N SER A 102 11.82 3.67 -7.33
CA SER A 102 10.61 4.01 -6.58
C SER A 102 10.85 5.15 -5.60
N GLY A 103 9.78 5.68 -5.00
CA GLY A 103 9.91 6.71 -3.96
C GLY A 103 10.71 6.24 -2.73
N SER A 104 10.68 4.95 -2.40
CA SER A 104 11.49 4.37 -1.32
C SER A 104 12.97 4.26 -1.68
N ASP A 105 13.32 4.05 -2.96
CA ASP A 105 14.72 3.97 -3.40
C ASP A 105 15.40 5.36 -3.45
N LEU A 106 14.60 6.43 -3.45
CA LEU A 106 15.06 7.83 -3.48
C LEU A 106 15.30 8.43 -2.08
N LYS A 107 14.93 7.72 -1.02
CA LYS A 107 15.03 8.17 0.37
C LYS A 107 16.36 7.76 0.99
#